data_AF-A0A0L0QLJ6-F1
#
_entry.id   AF-A0A0L0QLJ6-F1
#
_cell.length_a   1.000
_cell.length_b   1.000
_cell.length_c   1.000
_cell.angle_alpha   90.00
_cell.angle_beta   90.00
_cell.angle_gamma   90.00
#
_symmetry.space_group_name_H-M   'P 1'
#
loop_
_entity.id
_entity.type
_entity.pdbx_description
1 polymer ?
#
loop_
_entity_poly.entity_id
_entity_poly.type
_entity_poly.pdbx_seq_one_letter_code
_entity_poly.pdbx_strand_id
1 'polypeptide(L)'
;MTERMQKQLVSLALKKVDQLIQSYSTDLDLQVGQNVREFFQLCLREEKMLYDIFSTLKRKQTNADIEWNHGIVSVNQKEGYCTITYVNKQFSLQHDRLFELLANTIEIMREVLPLGTIVELDPTYFKPDKNNTSPSKVVITGRFVSPKNYQSYFPYVGILYPVGEIKAGAKINFTAPLIKRVIHRGYQDEMEEAFVFLMKQEFIVEKDLNSIEFSEHDMSKLQQEMDMELKVGDV
;
A
#
# COMPACT_ATOMS: atom_id res chain seq x y z
N MET A 1 14.38 -9.98 -0.41
CA MET A 1 14.55 -9.08 -1.56
C MET A 1 16.03 -8.85 -1.79
N THR A 2 16.51 -9.05 -3.01
CA THR A 2 17.91 -8.77 -3.38
C THR A 2 18.21 -7.28 -3.43
N GLU A 3 19.49 -6.90 -3.28
CA GLU A 3 19.94 -5.50 -3.42
C GLU A 3 19.66 -4.94 -4.82
N ARG A 4 19.77 -5.81 -5.85
CA ARG A 4 19.43 -5.47 -7.23
C ARG A 4 17.97 -5.06 -7.36
N MET A 5 17.05 -5.88 -6.86
CA MET A 5 15.63 -5.59 -6.86
C MET A 5 15.31 -4.30 -6.09
N GLN A 6 15.94 -4.09 -4.93
CA GLN A 6 15.76 -2.87 -4.14
C GLN A 6 16.16 -1.60 -4.93
N LYS A 7 17.28 -1.64 -5.67
CA LYS A 7 17.69 -0.51 -6.54
C LYS A 7 16.68 -0.26 -7.66
N GLN A 8 16.12 -1.31 -8.26
CA GLN A 8 15.10 -1.18 -9.29
C GLN A 8 13.81 -0.56 -8.75
N LEU A 9 13.35 -0.99 -7.56
CA LEU A 9 12.17 -0.40 -6.91
C LEU A 9 12.35 1.07 -6.55
N VAL A 10 13.53 1.46 -6.03
CA VAL A 10 13.83 2.88 -5.76
C VAL A 10 13.77 3.71 -7.04
N SER A 11 14.36 3.21 -8.14
CA SER A 11 14.29 3.88 -9.43
C SER A 11 12.85 4.00 -9.95
N LEU A 12 12.03 2.97 -9.76
CA LEU A 12 10.63 2.97 -10.18
C LEU A 12 9.79 3.95 -9.36
N ALA A 13 10.01 3.99 -8.04
CA ALA A 13 9.33 4.91 -7.14
C ALA A 13 9.70 6.37 -7.45
N LEU A 14 10.99 6.67 -7.70
CA LEU A 14 11.40 8.01 -8.10
C LEU A 14 10.83 8.41 -9.46
N LYS A 15 10.72 7.49 -10.42
CA LYS A 15 10.02 7.74 -11.70
C LYS A 15 8.56 8.13 -11.46
N LYS A 16 7.86 7.45 -10.54
CA LYS A 16 6.47 7.79 -10.20
C LYS A 16 6.37 9.15 -9.50
N VAL A 17 7.28 9.46 -8.59
CA VAL A 17 7.38 10.79 -7.94
C VAL A 17 7.58 11.88 -8.99
N ASP A 18 8.48 11.67 -9.95
CA ASP A 18 8.74 12.64 -11.02
C ASP A 18 7.49 12.84 -11.91
N GLN A 19 6.75 11.78 -12.24
CA GLN A 19 5.47 11.87 -12.97
C GLN A 19 4.42 12.69 -12.21
N LEU A 20 4.28 12.47 -10.91
CA LEU A 20 3.33 13.19 -10.07
C LEU A 20 3.72 14.66 -9.91
N ILE A 21 4.99 14.96 -9.67
CA ILE A 21 5.47 16.36 -9.62
C ILE A 21 5.19 17.08 -10.95
N GLN A 22 5.39 16.40 -12.08
CA GLN A 22 5.09 16.95 -13.41
C GLN A 22 3.59 17.15 -13.64
N SER A 23 2.71 16.27 -13.14
CA SER A 23 1.26 16.49 -13.28
C SER A 23 0.78 17.67 -12.44
N TYR A 24 1.50 18.04 -11.38
CA TYR A 24 1.23 19.22 -10.56
C TYR A 24 1.77 20.55 -11.15
N SER A 25 2.53 20.50 -12.25
CA SER A 25 3.46 21.56 -12.67
C SER A 25 2.83 22.84 -13.23
N THR A 26 1.51 22.95 -13.32
CA THR A 26 0.87 24.26 -13.55
C THR A 26 0.95 25.16 -12.32
N ASP A 27 1.14 24.60 -11.11
CA ASP A 27 1.06 25.36 -9.84
C ASP A 27 2.27 25.18 -8.90
N LEU A 28 3.22 24.28 -9.21
CA LEU A 28 4.31 23.95 -8.29
C LEU A 28 5.61 24.69 -8.67
N ASP A 29 6.17 25.44 -7.72
CA ASP A 29 7.50 26.02 -7.84
C ASP A 29 8.55 24.92 -8.08
N LEU A 30 9.46 25.14 -9.03
CA LEU A 30 10.57 24.25 -9.36
C LEU A 30 11.38 23.86 -8.11
N GLN A 31 11.58 24.81 -7.19
CA GLN A 31 12.30 24.55 -5.94
C GLN A 31 11.53 23.59 -5.02
N VAL A 32 10.21 23.71 -4.96
CA VAL A 32 9.35 22.79 -4.19
C VAL A 32 9.44 21.39 -4.79
N GLY A 33 9.35 21.25 -6.12
CA GLY A 33 9.49 19.96 -6.79
C GLY A 33 10.84 19.28 -6.51
N GLN A 34 11.94 20.04 -6.53
CA GLN A 34 13.27 19.52 -6.17
C GLN A 34 13.33 19.03 -4.72
N ASN A 35 12.79 19.81 -3.78
CA ASN A 35 12.75 19.41 -2.37
C ASN A 35 11.88 18.17 -2.14
N VAL A 36 10.77 18.01 -2.86
CA VAL A 36 9.94 16.79 -2.76
C VAL A 36 10.72 15.58 -3.27
N ARG A 37 11.33 15.69 -4.46
CA ARG A 37 12.07 14.59 -5.07
C ARG A 37 13.24 14.15 -4.21
N GLU A 38 14.01 15.09 -3.66
CA GLU A 38 15.14 14.81 -2.79
C GLU A 38 14.70 14.12 -1.49
N PHE A 39 13.60 14.56 -0.89
CA PHE A 39 13.02 13.91 0.28
C PHE A 39 12.74 12.43 0.03
N PHE A 40 12.04 12.10 -1.08
CA PHE A 40 11.75 10.71 -1.42
C PHE A 40 13.01 9.91 -1.72
N GLN A 41 14.01 10.50 -2.38
CA GLN A 41 15.29 9.84 -2.63
C GLN A 41 15.98 9.38 -1.33
N LEU A 42 15.81 10.12 -0.23
CA LEU A 42 16.35 9.77 1.09
C LEU A 42 15.51 8.73 1.82
N CYS A 43 14.17 8.82 1.77
CA CYS A 43 13.28 8.00 2.61
C CYS A 43 12.76 6.70 1.99
N LEU A 44 12.90 6.49 0.68
CA LEU A 44 12.30 5.33 0.00
C LEU A 44 12.71 3.97 0.58
N ARG A 45 13.90 3.87 1.20
CA ARG A 45 14.39 2.64 1.82
C ARG A 45 13.94 2.46 3.27
N GLU A 46 13.30 3.46 3.85
CA GLU A 46 12.88 3.50 5.25
C GLU A 46 11.36 3.30 5.33
N GLU A 47 10.92 2.07 5.12
CA GLU A 47 9.49 1.70 5.06
C GLU A 47 8.71 2.22 6.28
N LYS A 48 9.25 2.04 7.49
CA LYS A 48 8.65 2.55 8.73
C LYS A 48 8.37 4.05 8.67
N MET A 49 9.33 4.83 8.17
CA MET A 49 9.22 6.28 8.11
C MET A 49 8.14 6.74 7.13
N LEU A 50 8.07 6.11 5.95
CA LEU A 50 6.98 6.37 4.99
C LEU A 50 5.60 6.09 5.61
N TYR A 51 5.47 4.95 6.32
CA TYR A 51 4.22 4.60 7.01
C TYR A 51 3.88 5.54 8.15
N ASP A 52 4.87 5.97 8.95
CA ASP A 52 4.66 6.87 10.07
C ASP A 52 4.08 8.20 9.55
N ILE A 53 4.68 8.79 8.50
CA ILE A 53 4.18 10.03 7.86
C ILE A 53 2.77 9.81 7.31
N PHE A 54 2.56 8.72 6.57
CA PHE A 54 1.25 8.39 6.00
C PHE A 54 0.18 8.24 7.09
N SER A 55 0.52 7.60 8.21
CA SER A 55 -0.39 7.43 9.34
C SER A 55 -0.70 8.75 10.05
N THR A 56 0.29 9.64 10.18
CA THR A 56 0.12 11.01 10.72
C THR A 56 -0.85 11.82 9.86
N LEU A 57 -0.70 11.76 8.54
CA LEU A 57 -1.62 12.39 7.58
C LEU A 57 -3.03 11.86 7.71
N LYS A 58 -3.18 10.52 7.72
CA LYS A 58 -4.50 9.87 7.84
C LYS A 58 -5.21 10.22 9.16
N ARG A 59 -4.45 10.37 10.25
CA ARG A 59 -4.97 10.77 11.58
C ARG A 59 -5.23 12.27 11.73
N LYS A 60 -4.86 13.09 10.74
CA LYS A 60 -4.93 14.57 10.81
C LYS A 60 -4.26 15.16 12.04
N GLN A 61 -3.17 14.52 12.51
CA GLN A 61 -2.41 15.01 13.66
C GLN A 61 -1.63 16.28 13.30
N THR A 62 -1.93 17.39 13.98
CA THR A 62 -1.40 18.73 13.64
C THR A 62 0.12 18.79 13.56
N ASN A 63 0.83 18.19 14.52
CA ASN A 63 2.28 18.14 14.56
C ASN A 63 2.75 16.73 14.95
N ALA A 64 3.76 16.22 14.25
CA ALA A 64 4.47 15.01 14.63
C ALA A 64 5.94 15.13 14.25
N ASP A 65 6.82 14.68 15.13
CA ASP A 65 8.23 14.48 14.84
C ASP A 65 8.50 12.99 14.70
N ILE A 66 9.11 12.60 13.59
CA ILE A 66 9.38 11.21 13.24
C ILE A 66 10.89 11.04 13.14
N GLU A 67 11.44 10.20 14.02
CA GLU A 67 12.85 9.83 13.99
C GLU A 67 13.15 8.87 12.84
N TRP A 68 14.28 9.10 12.17
CA TRP A 68 14.76 8.30 11.05
C TRP A 68 16.29 8.37 10.94
N ASN A 69 16.91 7.63 10.03
CA ASN A 69 18.39 7.53 10.01
C ASN A 69 19.10 8.86 9.74
N HIS A 70 18.41 9.84 9.15
CA HIS A 70 18.96 11.15 8.80
C HIS A 70 18.55 12.26 9.80
N GLY A 71 18.05 11.89 10.99
CA GLY A 71 17.71 12.82 12.07
C GLY A 71 16.22 12.79 12.43
N ILE A 72 15.55 13.93 12.32
CA ILE A 72 14.11 14.07 12.60
C ILE A 72 13.43 14.66 11.37
N VAL A 73 12.27 14.13 11.03
CA VAL A 73 11.33 14.75 10.09
C VAL A 73 10.14 15.28 10.84
N SER A 74 9.92 16.59 10.73
CA SER A 74 8.77 17.26 11.31
C SER A 74 7.65 17.35 10.29
N VAL A 75 6.47 16.86 10.66
CA VAL A 75 5.23 16.87 9.88
C VAL A 75 4.28 17.89 10.52
N ASN A 76 3.92 18.93 9.77
CA ASN A 76 3.02 19.99 10.23
C ASN A 76 1.79 20.09 9.30
N GLN A 77 0.60 19.78 9.82
CA GLN A 77 -0.66 19.81 9.07
C GLN A 77 -1.47 21.06 9.42
N LYS A 78 -1.77 21.90 8.42
CA LYS A 78 -2.57 23.13 8.55
C LYS A 78 -3.42 23.39 7.31
N GLU A 79 -4.69 23.74 7.50
CA GLU A 79 -5.55 24.36 6.47
C GLU A 79 -5.48 23.69 5.07
N GLY A 80 -5.56 22.36 5.01
CA GLY A 80 -5.54 21.64 3.72
C GLY A 80 -4.14 21.42 3.13
N TYR A 81 -3.08 21.88 3.79
CA TYR A 81 -1.68 21.62 3.45
C TYR A 81 -0.92 20.85 4.54
N CYS A 82 0.09 20.11 4.11
CA CYS A 82 1.07 19.48 4.99
C CYS A 82 2.47 19.97 4.63
N THR A 83 3.20 20.43 5.64
CA THR A 83 4.59 20.86 5.54
C THR A 83 5.50 19.80 6.14
N ILE A 84 6.47 19.35 5.34
CA ILE A 84 7.50 18.40 5.75
C ILE A 84 8.81 19.16 5.88
N THR A 85 9.44 19.09 7.05
CA THR A 85 10.77 19.64 7.31
C THR A 85 11.76 18.50 7.53
N TYR A 86 12.86 18.50 6.78
CA TYR A 86 13.88 17.45 6.81
C TYR A 86 15.24 18.05 6.43
N VAL A 87 16.34 17.66 7.09
CA VAL A 87 17.72 18.02 6.70
C VAL A 87 17.89 19.51 6.32
N ASN A 88 17.35 20.42 7.15
CA ASN A 88 17.34 21.89 6.94
C ASN A 88 16.62 22.38 5.67
N LYS A 89 15.79 21.53 5.06
CA LYS A 89 14.92 21.82 3.92
C LYS A 89 13.47 21.64 4.34
N GLN A 90 12.57 22.24 3.57
CA GLN A 90 11.15 22.02 3.74
C GLN A 90 10.40 22.11 2.40
N PHE A 91 9.25 21.46 2.34
CA PHE A 91 8.27 21.68 1.31
C PHE A 91 6.87 21.60 1.90
N SER A 92 5.91 22.26 1.25
CA SER A 92 4.50 22.22 1.61
C SER A 92 3.69 21.76 0.39
N LEU A 93 2.81 20.78 0.59
CA LEU A 93 1.92 20.26 -0.44
C LEU A 93 0.48 20.20 0.10
N GLN A 94 -0.49 20.21 -0.81
CA GLN A 94 -1.87 19.84 -0.45
C GLN A 94 -1.89 18.40 0.08
N HIS A 95 -2.80 18.12 1.02
CA HIS A 95 -2.89 16.78 1.64
C HIS A 95 -3.03 15.69 0.59
N ASP A 96 -3.90 15.88 -0.40
CA ASP A 96 -4.18 14.87 -1.43
C ASP A 96 -2.93 14.56 -2.26
N ARG A 97 -2.16 15.58 -2.63
CA ARG A 97 -0.90 15.41 -3.39
C ARG A 97 0.16 14.65 -2.58
N LEU A 98 0.32 14.99 -1.28
CA LEU A 98 1.27 14.28 -0.43
C LEU A 98 0.81 12.85 -0.12
N PHE A 99 -0.50 12.65 0.06
CA PHE A 99 -1.10 11.33 0.25
C PHE A 99 -0.84 10.45 -0.96
N GLU A 100 -1.08 10.97 -2.17
CA GLU A 100 -0.83 10.26 -3.44
C GLU A 100 0.64 9.87 -3.59
N LEU A 101 1.58 10.79 -3.33
CA LEU A 101 3.01 10.52 -3.36
C LEU A 101 3.41 9.42 -2.37
N LEU A 102 2.92 9.48 -1.12
CA LEU A 102 3.22 8.49 -0.10
C LEU A 102 2.59 7.14 -0.41
N ALA A 103 1.32 7.10 -0.82
CA ALA A 103 0.62 5.86 -1.17
C ALA A 103 1.38 5.11 -2.28
N ASN A 104 1.69 5.80 -3.38
CA ASN A 104 2.42 5.22 -4.50
C ASN A 104 3.82 4.73 -4.11
N THR A 105 4.58 5.51 -3.34
CA THR A 105 5.95 5.14 -2.95
C THR A 105 5.97 4.00 -1.94
N ILE A 106 5.08 4.01 -0.94
CA ILE A 106 4.85 2.89 -0.02
C ILE A 106 4.51 1.63 -0.82
N GLU A 107 3.59 1.74 -1.76
CA GLU A 107 3.10 0.61 -2.53
C GLU A 107 4.16 0.01 -3.45
N ILE A 108 5.00 0.84 -4.09
CA ILE A 108 6.14 0.39 -4.89
C ILE A 108 7.21 -0.26 -4.01
N MET A 109 7.53 0.33 -2.85
CA MET A 109 8.61 -0.15 -1.99
C MET A 109 8.23 -1.36 -1.12
N ARG A 110 6.94 -1.55 -0.83
CA ARG A 110 6.46 -2.65 0.00
C ARG A 110 6.82 -4.02 -0.60
N GLU A 111 7.26 -4.93 0.25
CA GLU A 111 7.42 -6.33 -0.11
C GLU A 111 6.08 -6.98 -0.54
N VAL A 112 6.12 -7.73 -1.64
CA VAL A 112 4.99 -8.56 -2.07
C VAL A 112 5.29 -10.01 -1.74
N LEU A 113 4.43 -10.63 -0.94
CA LEU A 113 4.59 -12.03 -0.54
C LEU A 113 4.39 -12.97 -1.73
N PRO A 114 5.20 -14.04 -1.85
CA PRO A 114 5.09 -14.96 -2.97
C PRO A 114 3.84 -15.84 -2.90
N LEU A 115 3.46 -16.41 -4.04
CA LEU A 115 2.39 -17.42 -4.10
C LEU A 115 2.73 -18.63 -3.21
N GLY A 116 1.70 -19.26 -2.64
CA GLY A 116 1.86 -20.36 -1.69
C GLY A 116 2.22 -19.91 -0.26
N THR A 117 2.45 -18.61 -0.03
CA THR A 117 2.60 -18.08 1.33
C THR A 117 1.31 -18.29 2.13
N ILE A 118 1.46 -18.83 3.34
CA ILE A 118 0.38 -18.99 4.32
C ILE A 118 0.45 -17.83 5.30
N VAL A 119 -0.62 -17.07 5.40
CA VAL A 119 -0.76 -15.93 6.30
C VAL A 119 -1.87 -16.16 7.31
N GLU A 120 -1.72 -15.58 8.49
CA GLU A 120 -2.80 -15.40 9.45
C GLU A 120 -3.39 -14.00 9.26
N LEU A 121 -4.69 -13.92 8.99
CA LEU A 121 -5.41 -12.65 8.87
C LEU A 121 -5.86 -12.15 10.25
N ASP A 122 -5.92 -10.84 10.44
CA ASP A 122 -6.35 -10.23 11.70
C ASP A 122 -7.83 -10.61 12.00
N PRO A 123 -8.09 -11.34 13.10
CA PRO A 123 -9.44 -11.76 13.45
C PRO A 123 -10.35 -10.60 13.85
N THR A 124 -9.83 -9.40 14.11
CA THR A 124 -10.65 -8.20 14.34
C THR A 124 -11.46 -7.84 13.10
N TYR A 125 -10.89 -8.09 11.92
CA TYR A 125 -11.45 -7.69 10.64
C TYR A 125 -11.90 -8.88 9.78
N PHE A 126 -11.39 -10.09 10.05
CA PHE A 126 -11.73 -11.29 9.28
C PHE A 126 -12.04 -12.51 10.17
N LYS A 127 -13.33 -12.83 10.31
CA LYS A 127 -13.84 -14.04 10.98
C LYS A 127 -14.82 -14.79 10.07
N PRO A 128 -14.36 -15.82 9.34
CA PRO A 128 -15.20 -16.62 8.47
C PRO A 128 -16.17 -17.54 9.25
N ASP A 129 -15.84 -17.88 10.50
CA ASP A 129 -16.72 -18.64 11.40
C ASP A 129 -16.85 -17.89 12.73
N LYS A 130 -18.08 -17.50 13.08
CA LYS A 130 -18.38 -16.78 14.33
C LYS A 130 -18.17 -17.67 15.57
N ASN A 131 -18.21 -19.00 15.41
CA ASN A 131 -18.10 -19.96 16.50
C ASN A 131 -16.68 -20.48 16.71
N ASN A 132 -15.78 -20.26 15.74
CA ASN A 132 -14.40 -20.73 15.83
C ASN A 132 -13.48 -19.62 16.35
N THR A 133 -12.74 -19.93 17.41
CA THR A 133 -11.75 -19.00 18.01
C THR A 133 -10.39 -19.07 17.34
N SER A 134 -10.18 -20.02 16.43
CA SER A 134 -8.90 -20.20 15.74
C SER A 134 -8.66 -19.10 14.70
N PRO A 135 -7.46 -18.52 14.63
CA PRO A 135 -7.13 -17.54 13.61
C PRO A 135 -7.28 -18.10 12.21
N SER A 136 -7.91 -17.33 11.32
CA SER A 136 -8.08 -17.70 9.91
C SER A 136 -6.75 -17.68 9.19
N LYS A 137 -6.37 -18.85 8.66
CA LYS A 137 -5.19 -19.01 7.81
C LYS A 137 -5.60 -19.02 6.35
N VAL A 138 -4.85 -18.30 5.53
CA VAL A 138 -5.12 -18.17 4.09
C VAL A 138 -3.83 -18.46 3.32
N VAL A 139 -3.93 -19.28 2.28
CA VAL A 139 -2.84 -19.47 1.30
C VAL A 139 -3.02 -18.45 0.18
N ILE A 140 -1.98 -17.67 -0.12
CA ILE A 140 -1.98 -16.74 -1.25
C ILE A 140 -1.91 -17.54 -2.56
N THR A 141 -2.95 -17.43 -3.38
CA THR A 141 -3.08 -18.13 -4.67
C THR A 141 -3.11 -17.19 -5.88
N GLY A 142 -3.21 -15.88 -5.65
CA GLY A 142 -3.04 -14.86 -6.69
C GLY A 142 -2.64 -13.52 -6.10
N ARG A 143 -2.17 -12.63 -6.97
CA ARG A 143 -1.64 -11.31 -6.63
C ARG A 143 -2.04 -10.29 -7.68
N PHE A 144 -2.05 -9.01 -7.32
CA PHE A 144 -2.35 -7.90 -8.23
C PHE A 144 -3.69 -8.09 -8.97
N VAL A 145 -4.76 -8.38 -8.22
CA VAL A 145 -6.08 -8.67 -8.79
C VAL A 145 -6.86 -7.37 -8.92
N SER A 146 -7.10 -6.91 -10.14
CA SER A 146 -7.96 -5.75 -10.41
C SER A 146 -9.37 -6.21 -10.82
N PRO A 147 -10.40 -6.04 -9.97
CA PRO A 147 -11.77 -6.38 -10.34
C PRO A 147 -12.34 -5.36 -11.33
N LYS A 148 -13.18 -5.81 -12.27
CA LYS A 148 -13.68 -5.00 -13.41
C LYS A 148 -14.40 -3.69 -13.03
N ASN A 149 -14.90 -3.56 -11.80
CA ASN A 149 -15.73 -2.44 -11.35
C ASN A 149 -15.01 -1.53 -10.34
N TYR A 150 -13.69 -1.66 -10.25
CA TYR A 150 -12.84 -0.94 -9.29
C TYR A 150 -11.75 -0.20 -10.05
N GLN A 151 -11.37 0.98 -9.56
CA GLN A 151 -10.20 1.73 -10.05
C GLN A 151 -8.94 1.42 -9.23
N SER A 152 -9.03 0.39 -8.39
CA SER A 152 -7.97 -0.13 -7.55
C SER A 152 -7.81 -1.63 -7.76
N TYR A 153 -6.80 -2.20 -7.11
CA TYR A 153 -6.56 -3.63 -7.13
C TYR A 153 -6.35 -4.19 -5.72
N PHE A 154 -6.57 -5.49 -5.57
CA PHE A 154 -6.22 -6.24 -4.37
C PHE A 154 -4.80 -6.80 -4.49
N PRO A 155 -3.91 -6.51 -3.53
CA PRO A 155 -2.56 -7.07 -3.52
C PRO A 155 -2.56 -8.59 -3.51
N TYR A 156 -3.52 -9.20 -2.80
CA TYR A 156 -3.59 -10.66 -2.62
C TYR A 156 -5.00 -11.20 -2.84
N VAL A 157 -5.04 -12.41 -3.40
CA VAL A 157 -6.18 -13.30 -3.33
C VAL A 157 -5.74 -14.66 -2.81
N GLY A 158 -6.57 -15.30 -2.01
CA GLY A 158 -6.22 -16.58 -1.39
C GLY A 158 -7.42 -17.45 -1.07
N ILE A 159 -7.12 -18.64 -0.54
CA ILE A 159 -8.10 -19.64 -0.12
C ILE A 159 -7.82 -20.05 1.34
N LEU A 160 -8.86 -20.50 2.05
CA LEU A 160 -8.73 -20.92 3.44
C LEU A 160 -7.81 -22.14 3.57
N TYR A 161 -6.91 -22.11 4.54
CA TYR A 161 -6.05 -23.24 4.91
C TYR A 161 -6.56 -23.90 6.19
N PRO A 162 -6.57 -25.25 6.30
CA PRO A 162 -6.18 -26.25 5.29
C PRO A 162 -7.34 -26.69 4.38
N VAL A 163 -8.51 -26.05 4.50
CA VAL A 163 -9.78 -26.51 3.91
C VAL A 163 -9.78 -26.44 2.38
N GLY A 164 -9.11 -25.44 1.79
CA GLY A 164 -9.10 -25.18 0.36
C GLY A 164 -10.36 -24.46 -0.12
N GLU A 165 -10.76 -24.73 -1.37
CA GLU A 165 -11.97 -24.15 -1.96
C GLU A 165 -13.22 -24.91 -1.47
N ILE A 166 -13.97 -24.30 -0.54
CA ILE A 166 -15.23 -24.88 0.00
C ILE A 166 -16.33 -24.88 -1.06
N LYS A 167 -16.31 -23.90 -1.98
CA LYS A 167 -17.17 -23.78 -3.16
C LYS A 167 -16.32 -23.29 -4.33
N ALA A 168 -16.69 -23.68 -5.55
CA ALA A 168 -16.00 -23.19 -6.75
C ALA A 168 -15.97 -21.66 -6.76
N GLY A 169 -14.77 -21.08 -6.79
CA GLY A 169 -14.59 -19.63 -6.78
C GLY A 169 -14.63 -18.95 -5.41
N ALA A 170 -14.67 -19.71 -4.30
CA ALA A 170 -14.56 -19.16 -2.95
C ALA A 170 -13.15 -18.62 -2.69
N LYS A 171 -12.91 -17.39 -3.13
CA LYS A 171 -11.64 -16.66 -3.02
C LYS A 171 -11.79 -15.51 -2.04
N ILE A 172 -10.75 -15.29 -1.24
CA ILE A 172 -10.67 -14.17 -0.29
C ILE A 172 -9.71 -13.15 -0.88
N ASN A 173 -10.22 -11.97 -1.23
CA ASN A 173 -9.40 -10.83 -1.59
C ASN A 173 -8.97 -10.09 -0.32
N PHE A 174 -7.70 -9.71 -0.20
CA PHE A 174 -7.20 -9.01 0.98
C PHE A 174 -5.97 -8.15 0.69
N THR A 175 -5.68 -7.25 1.62
CA THR A 175 -4.59 -6.30 1.56
C THR A 175 -3.51 -6.61 2.59
N ALA A 176 -2.33 -6.01 2.46
CA ALA A 176 -1.21 -6.29 3.36
C ALA A 176 -1.50 -5.95 4.84
N PRO A 177 -2.18 -4.83 5.19
CA PRO A 177 -2.55 -4.51 6.57
C PRO A 177 -3.45 -5.55 7.24
N LEU A 178 -4.19 -6.37 6.48
CA LEU A 178 -5.00 -7.45 7.05
C LEU A 178 -4.15 -8.63 7.51
N ILE A 179 -2.90 -8.73 7.05
CA ILE A 179 -1.99 -9.81 7.41
C ILE A 179 -1.41 -9.51 8.80
N LYS A 180 -1.80 -10.32 9.77
CA LYS A 180 -1.28 -10.24 11.14
C LYS A 180 0.12 -10.85 11.26
N ARG A 181 0.35 -11.97 10.58
CA ARG A 181 1.67 -12.61 10.50
C ARG A 181 1.77 -13.59 9.33
N VAL A 182 2.98 -13.80 8.85
CA VAL A 182 3.32 -14.87 7.89
C VAL A 182 3.61 -16.16 8.67
N ILE A 183 2.86 -17.22 8.38
CA ILE A 183 3.02 -18.54 9.01
C ILE A 183 4.05 -19.37 8.23
N HIS A 184 3.97 -19.32 6.91
CA HIS A 184 4.89 -20.00 6.01
C HIS A 184 5.08 -19.16 4.76
N ARG A 185 6.33 -18.92 4.37
CA ARG A 185 6.64 -18.16 3.16
C ARG A 185 6.66 -19.09 1.96
N GLY A 186 5.98 -18.68 0.88
CA GLY A 186 5.99 -19.40 -0.39
C GLY A 186 7.35 -19.38 -1.09
N TYR A 187 7.46 -20.14 -2.16
CA TYR A 187 8.69 -20.22 -2.96
C TYR A 187 8.98 -18.88 -3.65
N GLN A 188 10.26 -18.50 -3.67
CA GLN A 188 10.73 -17.27 -4.29
C GLN A 188 12.10 -17.49 -4.93
N ASP A 189 12.25 -17.03 -6.17
CA ASP A 189 13.50 -16.98 -6.91
C ASP A 189 13.62 -15.66 -7.70
N GLU A 190 14.58 -15.58 -8.61
CA GLU A 190 14.78 -14.38 -9.44
C GLU A 190 13.61 -14.09 -10.39
N MET A 191 12.90 -15.12 -10.87
CA MET A 191 11.72 -14.93 -11.72
C MET A 191 10.58 -14.28 -10.92
N GLU A 192 10.44 -14.66 -9.64
CA GLU A 192 9.48 -14.07 -8.74
C GLU A 192 9.76 -12.57 -8.48
N GLU A 193 11.03 -12.19 -8.29
CA GLU A 193 11.40 -10.77 -8.15
C GLU A 193 11.12 -9.97 -9.43
N ALA A 194 11.45 -10.53 -10.60
CA ALA A 194 11.17 -9.90 -11.89
C ALA A 194 9.66 -9.72 -12.13
N PHE A 195 8.85 -10.73 -11.79
CA PHE A 195 7.39 -10.64 -11.85
C PHE A 195 6.86 -9.49 -11.01
N VAL A 196 7.26 -9.40 -9.73
CA VAL A 196 6.81 -8.33 -8.82
C VAL A 196 7.19 -6.95 -9.35
N PHE A 197 8.39 -6.79 -9.91
CA PHE A 197 8.83 -5.53 -10.51
C PHE A 197 7.91 -5.12 -11.68
N LEU A 198 7.68 -6.04 -12.62
CA LEU A 198 6.84 -5.80 -13.80
C LEU A 198 5.41 -5.43 -13.40
N MET A 199 4.83 -6.14 -12.43
CA MET A 199 3.47 -5.85 -11.97
C MET A 199 3.36 -4.47 -11.31
N LYS A 200 4.34 -4.08 -10.49
CA LYS A 200 4.37 -2.73 -9.89
C LYS A 200 4.52 -1.64 -10.96
N GLN A 201 5.36 -1.88 -11.97
CA GLN A 201 5.51 -0.94 -13.08
C GLN A 201 4.18 -0.80 -13.86
N GLU A 202 3.58 -1.90 -14.26
CA GLU A 202 2.35 -1.88 -15.05
C GLU A 202 1.18 -1.27 -14.25
N PHE A 203 0.94 -1.73 -13.03
CA PHE A 203 -0.24 -1.31 -12.26
C PHE A 203 -0.10 0.11 -11.74
N ILE A 204 1.02 0.44 -11.10
CA ILE A 204 1.16 1.69 -10.34
C ILE A 204 1.66 2.83 -11.23
N VAL A 205 2.62 2.54 -12.11
CA VAL A 205 3.29 3.57 -12.92
C VAL A 205 2.60 3.79 -14.27
N GLU A 206 2.20 2.72 -14.95
CA GLU A 206 1.63 2.82 -16.31
C GLU A 206 0.11 2.97 -16.31
N LYS A 207 -0.59 2.24 -15.44
CA LYS A 207 -2.07 2.28 -15.33
C LYS A 207 -2.60 3.20 -14.23
N ASP A 208 -1.71 3.77 -13.42
CA ASP A 208 -2.08 4.68 -12.33
C ASP A 208 -3.08 4.09 -11.34
N LEU A 209 -2.91 2.79 -11.04
CA LEU A 209 -3.72 2.07 -10.06
C LEU A 209 -3.03 2.03 -8.71
N ASN A 210 -3.82 2.16 -7.65
CA ASN A 210 -3.39 1.89 -6.29
C ASN A 210 -4.08 0.65 -5.71
N SER A 211 -3.43 0.06 -4.71
CA SER A 211 -4.06 -0.94 -3.86
C SER A 211 -5.31 -0.35 -3.22
N ILE A 212 -6.37 -1.16 -3.14
CA ILE A 212 -7.69 -0.72 -2.67
C ILE A 212 -7.64 -0.02 -1.30
N GLU A 213 -6.70 -0.40 -0.42
CA GLU A 213 -6.52 0.24 0.89
C GLU A 213 -6.19 1.74 0.86
N PHE A 214 -5.71 2.24 -0.29
CA PHE A 214 -5.40 3.66 -0.52
C PHE A 214 -6.54 4.39 -1.23
N SER A 215 -7.61 3.71 -1.65
CA SER A 215 -8.79 4.30 -2.30
C SER A 215 -9.98 4.33 -1.34
N GLU A 216 -10.28 5.50 -0.78
CA GLU A 216 -11.44 5.67 0.11
C GLU A 216 -12.76 5.37 -0.60
N HIS A 217 -12.88 5.76 -1.88
CA HIS A 217 -14.05 5.49 -2.70
C HIS A 217 -14.30 3.99 -2.88
N ASP A 218 -13.27 3.25 -3.31
CA ASP A 218 -13.41 1.83 -3.59
C ASP A 218 -13.57 1.00 -2.32
N MET A 219 -12.93 1.39 -1.22
CA MET A 219 -13.16 0.79 0.10
C MET A 219 -14.59 1.01 0.59
N SER A 220 -15.14 2.21 0.40
CA SER A 220 -16.53 2.51 0.78
C SER A 220 -17.51 1.67 -0.04
N LYS A 221 -17.26 1.52 -1.34
CA LYS A 221 -18.04 0.66 -2.22
C LYS A 221 -17.97 -0.81 -1.80
N LEU A 222 -16.76 -1.32 -1.52
CA LEU A 222 -16.55 -2.69 -1.04
C LEU A 222 -17.34 -2.96 0.25
N GLN A 223 -17.30 -2.02 1.21
CA GLN A 223 -18.04 -2.16 2.47
C GLN A 223 -19.55 -2.22 2.24
N GLN A 224 -20.08 -1.38 1.34
CA GLN A 224 -21.50 -1.41 0.98
C GLN A 224 -21.90 -2.75 0.33
N GLU A 225 -21.07 -3.29 -0.58
CA GLU A 225 -21.30 -4.60 -1.21
C GLU A 225 -21.32 -5.73 -0.17
N MET A 226 -20.36 -5.73 0.76
CA MET A 226 -20.30 -6.72 1.86
C MET A 226 -21.51 -6.63 2.79
N ASP A 227 -21.96 -5.42 3.14
CA ASP A 227 -23.13 -5.21 3.99
C ASP A 227 -24.44 -5.66 3.30
N MET A 228 -24.51 -5.57 1.97
CA MET A 228 -25.65 -6.07 1.19
C MET A 228 -25.65 -7.59 1.07
N GLU A 229 -24.51 -8.23 0.82
CA GLU A 229 -24.41 -9.70 0.76
C GLU A 229 -24.76 -10.36 2.11
N LEU A 230 -24.32 -9.76 3.23
CA LEU A 230 -24.68 -10.22 4.57
C LEU A 230 -26.20 -10.15 4.82
N LYS A 231 -26.90 -9.13 4.29
CA LYS A 231 -28.36 -9.00 4.44
C LYS A 231 -29.16 -10.01 3.61
N VAL A 232 -28.60 -10.51 2.51
CA VAL A 232 -29.27 -11.49 1.63
C VAL A 232 -29.02 -12.93 2.11
N GLY A 233 -27.92 -13.20 2.81
CA GLY A 233 -27.58 -14.52 3.37
C GLY A 233 -28.26 -14.88 4.69
N ASP A 234 -28.98 -13.95 5.32
CA ASP A 234 -29.69 -14.11 6.60
C ASP A 234 -31.22 -14.36 6.43
N VAL A 235 -31.69 -14.76 5.23
CA VAL A 235 -33.10 -15.10 4.92
C VAL A 235 -33.29 -16.59 4.66
#